data_AF-A0A2V7L659-F1
#
_entry.id   AF-A0A2V7L659-F1
#
_cell.length_a   1.000
_cell.length_b   1.000
_cell.length_c   1.000
_cell.angle_alpha   90.00
_cell.angle_beta   90.00
_cell.angle_gamma   90.00
#
_symmetry.space_group_name_H-M   'P 1'
#
loop_
_entity.id
_entity.type
_entity.pdbx_description
1 polymer ?
#
loop_
_entity_poly.entity_id
_entity_poly.type
_entity_poly.pdbx_seq_one_letter_code
_entity_poly.pdbx_strand_id
1 'polypeptide(L)'
;MGLAGQASLPAQTAVGFDHAKHRKVFASCTTCHLGAVERGASLWPDSGSCASCHDGPIQKRVVWQPRRESARTNLRFDHLGHTRGAVARPAACVACHQQQGAAWMAVAALEAQRCLDCHGVRTAHLAAPDTACATCHLPLARASRLTAKDVASFPTPPSHKQPGYAAGAGHGAGAKTAGANCATCHARDFCLQCHVDAPEQAAIQSLEPDSRSTAIRAGLRAPASHDDPGFLASHGATVKRAPETCATCHTRESCLTCHSATTRVAAGLPPAGPGRGRGAEVTRRRPPSHGLNYAEQHANAAAAVPATCAGCHTRSDCLECHRPDAARAEGYHPAGFLARHPASAYARETSCSDCHNAAGFCTTCHATAGLVSQGGPLRPGYHDFNNFFIAGHGQAARQSLETCVGCHVEKDCLTCHSALRARHINPHGPGFDANRLRKKNPQMCTACHGTSIPTR
;
A
#
# COMPACT_ATOMS: atom_id res chain seq x y z
N MET A 1 29.96 13.30 -55.04
CA MET A 1 30.67 12.00 -55.16
C MET A 1 31.85 12.03 -54.21
N GLY A 2 31.83 11.21 -53.17
CA GLY A 2 32.89 11.17 -52.15
C GLY A 2 32.51 10.18 -51.05
N LEU A 3 32.75 8.89 -51.32
CA LEU A 3 32.54 7.80 -50.37
C LEU A 3 33.74 7.71 -49.42
N ALA A 4 33.53 7.99 -48.14
CA ALA A 4 34.49 7.70 -47.09
C ALA A 4 34.24 6.27 -46.57
N GLY A 5 35.13 5.35 -46.91
CA GLY A 5 35.11 3.97 -46.42
C GLY A 5 35.55 3.90 -44.95
N GLN A 6 34.68 3.36 -44.10
CA GLN A 6 35.04 2.96 -42.73
C GLN A 6 35.77 1.62 -42.80
N ALA A 7 37.09 1.64 -42.59
CA ALA A 7 37.86 0.42 -42.37
C ALA A 7 37.49 -0.16 -40.99
N SER A 8 36.66 -1.19 -40.99
CA SER A 8 36.41 -2.01 -39.80
C SER A 8 37.61 -2.92 -39.57
N LEU A 9 38.34 -2.71 -38.47
CA LEU A 9 39.34 -3.66 -38.00
C LEU A 9 38.66 -5.00 -37.67
N PRO A 10 39.18 -6.14 -38.12
CA PRO A 10 38.59 -7.44 -37.80
C PRO A 10 38.73 -7.68 -36.30
N ALA A 11 37.60 -7.92 -35.64
CA ALA A 11 37.55 -8.41 -34.27
C ALA A 11 38.30 -9.74 -34.21
N GLN A 12 39.48 -9.75 -33.56
CA GLN A 12 40.21 -10.97 -33.28
C GLN A 12 39.36 -11.83 -32.34
N THR A 13 38.80 -12.91 -32.89
CA THR A 13 38.13 -13.95 -32.11
C THR A 13 39.15 -14.56 -31.16
N ALA A 14 38.94 -14.37 -29.85
CA ALA A 14 39.80 -14.95 -28.83
C ALA A 14 39.82 -16.48 -28.99
N VAL A 15 40.97 -17.04 -29.38
CA VAL A 15 41.17 -18.48 -29.48
C VAL A 15 41.17 -19.05 -28.05
N GLY A 16 40.25 -19.97 -27.77
CA GLY A 16 40.20 -20.67 -26.48
C GLY A 16 41.42 -21.58 -26.30
N PHE A 17 41.83 -21.82 -25.05
CA PHE A 17 42.91 -22.76 -24.73
C PHE A 17 42.38 -24.21 -24.72
N ASP A 18 43.01 -25.08 -25.52
CA ASP A 18 42.66 -26.50 -25.65
C ASP A 18 43.46 -27.35 -24.65
N HIS A 19 42.87 -27.65 -23.50
CA HIS A 19 43.52 -28.44 -22.44
C HIS A 19 43.90 -29.86 -22.89
N ALA A 20 43.11 -30.49 -23.76
CA ALA A 20 43.34 -31.86 -24.19
C ALA A 20 44.61 -31.99 -25.05
N LYS A 21 44.92 -30.98 -25.87
CA LYS A 21 46.16 -30.95 -26.66
C LYS A 21 47.41 -30.76 -25.79
N HIS A 22 47.28 -30.10 -24.64
CA HIS A 22 48.40 -29.80 -23.75
C HIS A 22 48.64 -30.85 -22.65
N ARG A 23 47.80 -31.89 -22.59
CA ARG A 23 47.83 -32.92 -21.53
C ARG A 23 49.10 -33.76 -21.43
N LYS A 24 49.91 -33.84 -22.49
CA LYS A 24 51.20 -34.55 -22.50
C LYS A 24 52.38 -33.63 -22.14
N VAL A 25 52.16 -32.32 -22.13
CA VAL A 25 53.20 -31.31 -21.90
C VAL A 25 53.24 -30.91 -20.43
N PHE A 26 52.08 -30.80 -19.78
CA PHE A 26 51.98 -30.35 -18.39
C PHE A 26 51.55 -31.49 -17.46
N ALA A 27 52.35 -31.70 -16.41
CA ALA A 27 52.10 -32.71 -15.37
C ALA A 27 51.21 -32.20 -14.22
N SER A 28 50.97 -30.88 -14.11
CA SER A 28 50.17 -30.28 -13.04
C SER A 28 49.30 -29.14 -13.55
N CYS A 29 48.09 -29.01 -12.98
CA CYS A 29 47.19 -27.88 -13.23
C CYS A 29 47.77 -26.56 -12.67
N THR A 30 48.54 -26.62 -11.57
CA THR A 30 49.08 -25.43 -10.90
C THR A 30 50.20 -24.75 -11.67
N THR A 31 50.75 -25.42 -12.71
CA THR A 31 51.72 -24.80 -13.64
C THR A 31 51.13 -23.58 -14.34
N CYS A 32 49.83 -23.60 -14.63
CA CYS A 32 49.12 -22.45 -15.22
C CYS A 32 48.16 -21.78 -14.22
N HIS A 33 47.60 -22.53 -13.28
CA HIS A 33 46.57 -22.06 -12.34
C HIS A 33 47.10 -21.88 -10.92
N LEU A 34 48.26 -21.23 -10.77
CA LEU A 34 48.93 -21.06 -9.47
C LEU A 34 48.04 -20.35 -8.43
N GLY A 35 47.24 -19.36 -8.87
CA GLY A 35 46.28 -18.64 -8.01
C GLY A 35 45.18 -19.51 -7.39
N ALA A 36 45.02 -20.78 -7.80
CA ALA A 36 44.12 -21.71 -7.14
C ALA A 36 44.66 -22.22 -5.79
N VAL A 37 45.99 -22.24 -5.61
CA VAL A 37 46.67 -22.79 -4.42
C VAL A 37 47.50 -21.75 -3.67
N GLU A 38 47.80 -20.62 -4.31
CA GLU A 38 48.62 -19.56 -3.73
C GLU A 38 47.87 -18.23 -3.68
N ARG A 39 47.85 -17.60 -2.50
CA ARG A 39 47.17 -16.32 -2.30
C ARG A 39 47.95 -15.21 -3.00
N GLY A 40 47.27 -14.45 -3.84
CA GLY A 40 47.84 -13.30 -4.56
C GLY A 40 48.43 -13.66 -5.93
N ALA A 41 48.64 -14.95 -6.22
CA ALA A 41 48.96 -15.40 -7.56
C ALA A 41 47.73 -15.33 -8.48
N SER A 42 47.96 -15.11 -9.77
CA SER A 42 46.89 -15.13 -10.77
C SER A 42 46.38 -16.55 -10.99
N LEU A 43 45.06 -16.70 -11.08
CA LEU A 43 44.45 -17.97 -11.50
C LEU A 43 44.74 -18.29 -12.97
N TRP A 44 45.01 -17.26 -13.79
CA TRP A 44 45.30 -17.42 -15.21
C TRP A 44 46.77 -17.13 -15.49
N PRO A 45 47.42 -17.90 -16.38
CA PRO A 45 48.82 -17.64 -16.74
C PRO A 45 48.95 -16.31 -17.49
N ASP A 46 50.15 -15.76 -17.50
CA ASP A 46 50.48 -14.59 -18.33
C ASP A 46 50.48 -15.00 -19.82
N SER A 47 49.95 -14.15 -20.70
CA SER A 47 49.90 -14.46 -22.13
C SER A 47 51.29 -14.63 -22.77
N GLY A 48 52.32 -13.98 -22.22
CA GLY A 48 53.70 -14.13 -22.65
C GLY A 48 54.28 -15.52 -22.36
N SER A 49 53.75 -16.25 -21.36
CA SER A 49 54.25 -17.60 -21.05
C SER A 49 54.02 -18.58 -22.20
N CYS A 50 52.98 -18.36 -23.01
CA CYS A 50 52.67 -19.15 -24.20
C CYS A 50 53.78 -19.06 -25.26
N ALA A 51 54.45 -17.92 -25.36
CA ALA A 51 55.46 -17.66 -26.39
C ALA A 51 56.73 -18.50 -26.21
N SER A 52 56.95 -19.10 -25.03
CA SER A 52 58.08 -20.01 -24.78
C SER A 52 58.01 -21.32 -25.57
N CYS A 53 56.83 -21.71 -26.04
CA CYS A 53 56.63 -22.87 -26.91
C CYS A 53 55.94 -22.50 -28.24
N HIS A 54 55.13 -21.44 -28.25
CA HIS A 54 54.47 -20.91 -29.45
C HIS A 54 55.26 -19.75 -30.07
N ASP A 55 56.54 -19.99 -30.36
CA ASP A 55 57.50 -19.01 -30.90
C ASP A 55 57.56 -18.97 -32.44
N GLY A 56 56.94 -19.95 -33.11
CA GLY A 56 56.98 -20.19 -34.54
C GLY A 56 57.74 -21.48 -34.88
N PRO A 57 59.03 -21.61 -34.49
CA PRO A 57 59.82 -22.81 -34.69
C PRO A 57 59.31 -24.07 -33.95
N ILE A 58 58.97 -23.97 -32.66
CA ILE A 58 58.54 -25.13 -31.85
C ILE A 58 57.07 -25.44 -32.13
N GLN A 59 56.21 -24.42 -32.04
CA GLN A 59 54.80 -24.45 -32.40
C GLN A 59 54.38 -23.12 -33.02
N LYS A 60 53.26 -23.15 -33.76
CA LYS A 60 52.67 -21.94 -34.36
C LYS A 60 52.44 -20.87 -33.31
N ARG A 61 52.79 -19.61 -33.62
CA ARG A 61 52.49 -18.46 -32.75
C ARG A 61 51.00 -18.36 -32.48
N VAL A 62 50.65 -18.06 -31.24
CA VAL A 62 49.25 -17.87 -30.80
C VAL A 62 49.10 -16.55 -30.07
N VAL A 63 47.94 -15.94 -30.23
CA VAL A 63 47.48 -14.83 -29.40
C VAL A 63 46.40 -15.37 -28.49
N TRP A 64 46.77 -15.57 -27.22
CA TRP A 64 45.84 -16.00 -26.19
C TRP A 64 45.67 -14.88 -25.16
N GLN A 65 44.45 -14.67 -24.69
CA GLN A 65 44.16 -13.78 -23.58
C GLN A 65 43.31 -14.49 -22.54
N PRO A 66 43.59 -14.28 -21.24
CA PRO A 66 42.77 -14.85 -20.18
C PRO A 66 41.37 -14.24 -20.20
N ARG A 67 40.38 -15.01 -19.75
CA ARG A 67 39.09 -14.44 -19.38
C ARG A 67 39.32 -13.48 -18.20
N ARG A 68 39.22 -12.18 -18.48
CA ARG A 68 39.44 -11.13 -17.47
C ARG A 68 38.29 -11.04 -16.47
N GLU A 69 37.09 -11.47 -16.88
CA GLU A 69 35.91 -11.46 -16.02
C GLU A 69 35.66 -12.84 -15.42
N SER A 70 35.65 -12.89 -14.10
CA SER A 70 35.11 -14.03 -13.35
C SER A 70 33.63 -14.26 -13.68
N ALA A 71 33.15 -15.49 -13.53
CA ALA A 71 31.72 -15.77 -13.62
C ALA A 71 30.90 -14.82 -12.73
N ARG A 72 29.82 -14.27 -13.28
CA ARG A 72 28.85 -13.45 -12.53
C ARG A 72 27.94 -14.39 -11.76
N THR A 73 28.28 -14.62 -10.50
CA THR A 73 27.55 -15.51 -9.59
C THR A 73 27.53 -14.92 -8.19
N ASN A 74 26.53 -15.31 -7.40
CA ASN A 74 26.49 -15.07 -5.96
C ASN A 74 27.11 -16.22 -5.16
N LEU A 75 27.73 -17.22 -5.80
CA LEU A 75 28.40 -18.31 -5.07
C LEU A 75 29.59 -17.79 -4.26
N ARG A 76 29.59 -18.07 -2.96
CA ARG A 76 30.72 -17.85 -2.05
C ARG A 76 31.66 -19.05 -2.16
N PHE A 77 32.60 -18.98 -3.10
CA PHE A 77 33.60 -20.02 -3.30
C PHE A 77 35.03 -19.49 -3.10
N ASP A 78 35.85 -20.27 -2.41
CA ASP A 78 37.28 -19.99 -2.18
C ASP A 78 38.12 -21.23 -2.51
N HIS A 79 39.04 -21.11 -3.48
CA HIS A 79 39.92 -22.21 -3.88
C HIS A 79 40.91 -22.58 -2.78
N LEU A 80 41.43 -21.60 -2.02
CA LEU A 80 42.46 -21.84 -1.00
C LEU A 80 41.90 -22.66 0.17
N GLY A 81 40.69 -22.35 0.63
CA GLY A 81 40.00 -23.14 1.65
C GLY A 81 39.81 -24.59 1.22
N HIS A 82 39.33 -24.82 -0.01
CA HIS A 82 39.06 -26.16 -0.54
C HIS A 82 40.33 -26.97 -0.85
N THR A 83 41.47 -26.31 -1.10
CA THR A 83 42.75 -26.99 -1.35
C THR A 83 43.54 -27.25 -0.06
N ARG A 84 43.22 -26.58 1.05
CA ARG A 84 43.88 -26.77 2.37
C ARG A 84 43.29 -27.90 3.21
N GLY A 85 42.00 -28.18 3.11
CA GLY A 85 41.34 -29.26 3.86
C GLY A 85 41.27 -30.57 3.07
N ALA A 86 41.94 -31.63 3.51
CA ALA A 86 41.94 -32.98 2.92
C ALA A 86 42.41 -33.17 1.44
N VAL A 87 42.74 -32.10 0.69
CA VAL A 87 43.02 -32.20 -0.76
C VAL A 87 44.28 -31.44 -1.22
N ALA A 88 45.45 -31.87 -0.75
CA ALA A 88 46.77 -31.42 -1.26
C ALA A 88 47.40 -32.42 -2.26
N ARG A 89 46.61 -33.04 -3.15
CA ARG A 89 47.09 -33.92 -4.22
C ARG A 89 46.52 -33.47 -5.57
N PRO A 90 47.17 -33.74 -6.72
CA PRO A 90 46.60 -33.48 -8.06
C PRO A 90 45.18 -34.06 -8.28
N ALA A 91 44.83 -35.11 -7.52
CA ALA A 91 43.48 -35.65 -7.41
C ALA A 91 42.41 -34.64 -6.93
N ALA A 92 42.81 -33.53 -6.31
CA ALA A 92 41.95 -32.47 -5.78
C ALA A 92 41.25 -31.66 -6.86
N CYS A 93 42.01 -31.23 -7.88
CA CYS A 93 41.47 -30.35 -8.92
C CYS A 93 40.47 -31.12 -9.79
N VAL A 94 40.82 -32.36 -10.16
CA VAL A 94 40.00 -33.23 -11.01
C VAL A 94 38.73 -33.72 -10.33
N ALA A 95 38.69 -33.76 -8.99
CA ALA A 95 37.46 -34.08 -8.25
C ALA A 95 36.33 -33.09 -8.57
N CYS A 96 36.68 -31.82 -8.81
CA CYS A 96 35.72 -30.76 -9.12
C CYS A 96 35.66 -30.46 -10.62
N HIS A 97 36.82 -30.29 -11.27
CA HIS A 97 36.95 -29.75 -12.62
C HIS A 97 36.96 -30.80 -13.74
N GLN A 98 36.76 -32.09 -13.43
CA GLN A 98 36.79 -33.15 -14.43
C GLN A 98 35.63 -34.14 -14.24
N GLN A 99 35.03 -34.58 -15.35
CA GLN A 99 34.04 -35.65 -15.32
C GLN A 99 34.64 -36.97 -14.83
N GLN A 100 33.87 -37.76 -14.07
CA GLN A 100 34.35 -39.05 -13.57
C GLN A 100 34.70 -39.97 -14.74
N GLY A 101 35.90 -40.59 -14.70
CA GLY A 101 36.39 -41.45 -15.78
C GLY A 101 36.89 -40.71 -17.03
N ALA A 102 36.83 -39.37 -17.08
CA ALA A 102 37.37 -38.62 -18.20
C ALA A 102 38.91 -38.69 -18.25
N ALA A 103 39.49 -38.39 -19.41
CA ALA A 103 40.94 -38.33 -19.57
C ALA A 103 41.56 -37.12 -18.82
N TRP A 104 42.84 -37.22 -18.48
CA TRP A 104 43.61 -36.10 -17.90
C TRP A 104 43.45 -34.82 -18.73
N MET A 105 43.21 -33.70 -18.04
CA MET A 105 42.96 -32.37 -18.62
C MET A 105 41.69 -32.26 -19.50
N ALA A 106 40.74 -33.19 -19.37
CA ALA A 106 39.37 -32.99 -19.85
C ALA A 106 38.58 -32.10 -18.88
N VAL A 107 38.93 -30.81 -18.84
CA VAL A 107 38.34 -29.84 -17.91
C VAL A 107 36.89 -29.55 -18.27
N ALA A 108 35.99 -29.66 -17.29
CA ALA A 108 34.57 -29.39 -17.40
C ALA A 108 34.14 -28.22 -16.52
N ALA A 109 33.00 -27.62 -16.86
CA ALA A 109 32.35 -26.63 -16.01
C ALA A 109 31.89 -27.29 -14.70
N LEU A 110 31.93 -26.52 -13.61
CA LEU A 110 31.51 -27.01 -12.30
C LEU A 110 29.98 -27.09 -12.25
N GLU A 111 29.45 -28.25 -11.85
CA GLU A 111 28.02 -28.46 -11.61
C GLU A 111 27.72 -28.34 -10.11
N ALA A 112 26.62 -27.65 -9.77
CA ALA A 112 26.26 -27.41 -8.38
C ALA A 112 26.10 -28.72 -7.57
N GLN A 113 25.63 -29.80 -8.21
CA GLN A 113 25.42 -31.09 -7.55
C GLN A 113 26.70 -31.65 -6.93
N ARG A 114 27.86 -31.46 -7.58
CA ARG A 114 29.15 -31.92 -7.04
C ARG A 114 29.51 -31.27 -5.71
N CYS A 115 29.16 -30.00 -5.54
CA CYS A 115 29.33 -29.31 -4.27
C CYS A 115 28.46 -29.99 -3.20
N LEU A 116 27.20 -30.26 -3.52
CA LEU A 116 26.21 -30.82 -2.60
C LEU A 116 26.59 -32.23 -2.13
N ASP A 117 27.11 -33.05 -3.04
CA ASP A 117 27.53 -34.43 -2.75
C ASP A 117 28.61 -34.48 -1.66
N CYS A 118 29.58 -33.56 -1.70
CA CYS A 118 30.61 -33.44 -0.66
C CYS A 118 30.12 -32.72 0.61
N HIS A 119 29.21 -31.75 0.47
CA HIS A 119 28.68 -30.95 1.57
C HIS A 119 27.44 -31.56 2.26
N GLY A 120 27.14 -32.84 1.99
CA GLY A 120 26.11 -33.60 2.70
C GLY A 120 24.67 -33.25 2.34
N VAL A 121 24.43 -32.51 1.25
CA VAL A 121 23.09 -32.18 0.76
C VAL A 121 22.70 -33.20 -0.30
N ARG A 122 21.77 -34.10 0.03
CA ARG A 122 21.39 -35.25 -0.81
C ARG A 122 20.24 -34.97 -1.78
N THR A 123 19.86 -33.72 -1.93
CA THR A 123 18.80 -33.27 -2.86
C THR A 123 19.42 -32.55 -4.05
N ALA A 124 18.67 -32.45 -5.14
CA ALA A 124 19.04 -31.55 -6.24
C ALA A 124 19.20 -30.10 -5.74
N HIS A 125 20.08 -29.31 -6.37
CA HIS A 125 20.42 -27.95 -5.94
C HIS A 125 19.22 -27.07 -5.61
N LEU A 126 18.24 -26.97 -6.52
CA LEU A 126 17.05 -26.14 -6.29
C LEU A 126 16.03 -26.78 -5.36
N ALA A 127 16.16 -28.08 -5.07
CA ALA A 127 15.31 -28.80 -4.13
C ALA A 127 15.92 -28.88 -2.71
N ALA A 128 17.09 -28.27 -2.50
CA ALA A 128 17.66 -28.12 -1.17
C ALA A 128 16.70 -27.31 -0.27
N PRO A 129 16.71 -27.56 1.05
CA PRO A 129 15.90 -26.78 1.97
C PRO A 129 16.18 -25.28 1.83
N ASP A 130 15.12 -24.45 1.83
CA ASP A 130 15.26 -22.98 1.72
C ASP A 130 16.14 -22.39 2.83
N THR A 131 16.38 -23.12 3.93
CA THR A 131 17.29 -22.73 5.02
C THR A 131 18.77 -22.89 4.71
N ALA A 132 19.15 -23.53 3.60
CA ALA A 132 20.52 -23.91 3.31
C ALA A 132 21.25 -22.97 2.33
N CYS A 133 20.52 -22.16 1.56
CA CYS A 133 21.07 -21.39 0.44
C CYS A 133 22.21 -20.45 0.84
N ALA A 134 22.07 -19.75 1.98
CA ALA A 134 23.06 -18.80 2.48
C ALA A 134 24.36 -19.46 3.00
N THR A 135 24.40 -20.79 3.07
CA THR A 135 25.62 -21.56 3.38
C THR A 135 26.63 -21.44 2.25
N CYS A 136 26.15 -21.47 1.00
CA CYS A 136 27.01 -21.47 -0.19
C CYS A 136 26.93 -20.17 -0.96
N HIS A 137 25.82 -19.44 -0.87
CA HIS A 137 25.61 -18.22 -1.63
C HIS A 137 25.69 -16.96 -0.76
N LEU A 138 26.26 -15.90 -1.32
CA LEU A 138 26.20 -14.56 -0.80
C LEU A 138 24.77 -13.99 -0.93
N PRO A 139 24.37 -13.08 -0.03
CA PRO A 139 23.20 -12.25 -0.27
C PRO A 139 23.32 -11.49 -1.60
N LEU A 140 22.21 -11.32 -2.32
CA LEU A 140 22.14 -10.66 -3.62
C LEU A 140 22.77 -9.26 -3.57
N ALA A 141 22.44 -8.48 -2.54
CA ALA A 141 22.98 -7.14 -2.32
C ALA A 141 24.52 -7.11 -2.27
N ARG A 142 25.16 -8.20 -1.82
CA ARG A 142 26.62 -8.35 -1.74
C ARG A 142 27.24 -8.95 -3.00
N ALA A 143 26.44 -9.60 -3.85
CA ALA A 143 26.87 -10.13 -5.13
C ALA A 143 26.92 -9.01 -6.19
N SER A 144 27.80 -8.02 -6.00
CA SER A 144 27.87 -6.77 -6.78
C SER A 144 28.15 -6.96 -8.28
N ARG A 145 28.72 -8.11 -8.68
CA ARG A 145 28.98 -8.45 -10.09
C ARG A 145 27.73 -8.88 -10.87
N LEU A 146 26.63 -9.23 -10.19
CA LEU A 146 25.39 -9.61 -10.86
C LEU A 146 24.70 -8.38 -11.46
N THR A 147 24.23 -8.49 -12.68
CA THR A 147 23.37 -7.49 -13.32
C THR A 147 21.90 -7.78 -13.05
N ALA A 148 21.02 -6.80 -13.27
CA ALA A 148 19.57 -7.04 -13.20
C ALA A 148 19.11 -8.16 -14.15
N LYS A 149 19.76 -8.32 -15.31
CA LYS A 149 19.48 -9.42 -16.25
C LYS A 149 19.85 -10.78 -15.67
N ASP A 150 20.98 -10.87 -14.95
CA ASP A 150 21.37 -12.11 -14.28
C ASP A 150 20.35 -12.48 -13.18
N VAL A 151 19.94 -11.49 -12.39
CA VAL A 151 18.93 -11.68 -11.32
C VAL A 151 17.57 -12.10 -11.89
N ALA A 152 17.12 -11.51 -13.00
CA ALA A 152 15.90 -11.94 -13.68
C ALA A 152 15.95 -13.39 -14.19
N SER A 153 17.15 -13.93 -14.40
CA SER A 153 17.35 -15.31 -14.86
C SER A 153 17.46 -16.34 -13.73
N PHE A 154 17.36 -15.91 -12.47
CA PHE A 154 17.40 -16.84 -11.34
C PHE A 154 16.29 -17.89 -11.45
N PRO A 155 16.63 -19.18 -11.32
CA PRO A 155 15.63 -20.23 -11.38
C PRO A 155 14.74 -20.18 -10.13
N THR A 156 13.45 -20.42 -10.33
CA THR A 156 12.48 -20.49 -9.23
C THR A 156 12.57 -21.86 -8.53
N PRO A 157 12.88 -21.92 -7.22
CA PRO A 157 12.88 -23.18 -6.48
C PRO A 157 11.50 -23.85 -6.49
N PRO A 158 11.40 -25.19 -6.45
CA PRO A 158 10.13 -25.90 -6.37
C PRO A 158 9.26 -25.51 -5.16
N SER A 159 9.87 -25.05 -4.05
CA SER A 159 9.16 -24.54 -2.87
C SER A 159 8.18 -23.41 -3.21
N HIS A 160 8.54 -22.55 -4.17
CA HIS A 160 7.72 -21.40 -4.58
C HIS A 160 6.50 -21.78 -5.44
N LYS A 161 6.48 -23.01 -5.95
CA LYS A 161 5.37 -23.55 -6.76
C LYS A 161 4.33 -24.27 -5.91
N GLN A 162 4.57 -24.41 -4.60
CA GLN A 162 3.64 -25.08 -3.72
C GLN A 162 2.36 -24.25 -3.53
N PRO A 163 1.17 -24.88 -3.52
CA PRO A 163 -0.09 -24.19 -3.22
C PRO A 163 -0.01 -23.43 -1.89
N GLY A 164 -0.48 -22.18 -1.87
CA GLY A 164 -0.48 -21.37 -0.66
C GLY A 164 0.88 -20.80 -0.24
N TYR A 165 1.95 -20.96 -1.04
CA TYR A 165 3.23 -20.32 -0.76
C TYR A 165 3.10 -18.79 -0.69
N ALA A 166 2.54 -18.17 -1.74
CA ALA A 166 2.38 -16.72 -1.81
C ALA A 166 1.19 -16.18 -1.00
N ALA A 167 0.06 -16.88 -0.95
CA ALA A 167 -1.20 -16.38 -0.38
C ALA A 167 -1.55 -16.97 1.00
N GLY A 168 -0.69 -17.82 1.57
CA GLY A 168 -0.90 -18.46 2.87
C GLY A 168 0.30 -18.31 3.79
N ALA A 169 0.40 -19.18 4.79
CA ALA A 169 1.50 -19.16 5.74
C ALA A 169 2.85 -19.56 5.14
N GLY A 170 2.94 -19.99 3.88
CA GLY A 170 4.16 -20.55 3.28
C GLY A 170 5.33 -19.58 3.28
N HIS A 171 5.28 -18.51 2.48
CA HIS A 171 6.37 -17.53 2.44
C HIS A 171 6.48 -16.74 3.76
N GLY A 172 5.36 -16.49 4.45
CA GLY A 172 5.34 -15.80 5.73
C GLY A 172 6.04 -16.57 6.86
N ALA A 173 5.87 -17.90 6.92
CA ALA A 173 6.61 -18.77 7.84
C ALA A 173 8.08 -18.87 7.42
N GLY A 174 8.35 -19.05 6.13
CA GLY A 174 9.70 -19.07 5.58
C GLY A 174 10.49 -17.79 5.88
N ALA A 175 9.86 -16.62 5.80
CA ALA A 175 10.48 -15.35 6.15
C ALA A 175 10.90 -15.28 7.64
N LYS A 176 10.12 -15.89 8.54
CA LYS A 176 10.44 -15.93 9.98
C LYS A 176 11.60 -16.86 10.30
N THR A 177 11.70 -18.00 9.62
CA THR A 177 12.69 -19.05 9.95
C THR A 177 13.93 -19.04 9.04
N ALA A 178 13.83 -18.45 7.85
CA ALA A 178 14.83 -18.53 6.79
C ALA A 178 15.07 -17.19 6.06
N GLY A 179 14.71 -16.04 6.65
CA GLY A 179 14.80 -14.73 5.98
C GLY A 179 16.17 -14.39 5.36
N ALA A 180 17.27 -14.79 6.02
CA ALA A 180 18.62 -14.61 5.49
C ALA A 180 18.91 -15.43 4.21
N ASN A 181 18.17 -16.51 3.97
CA ASN A 181 18.32 -17.33 2.76
C ASN A 181 17.49 -16.79 1.60
N CYS A 182 16.35 -16.16 1.87
CA CYS A 182 15.65 -15.39 0.85
C CYS A 182 16.57 -14.30 0.28
N ALA A 183 17.46 -13.75 1.12
CA ALA A 183 18.46 -12.76 0.73
C ALA A 183 19.42 -13.27 -0.38
N THR A 184 19.54 -14.57 -0.59
CA THR A 184 20.35 -15.16 -1.68
C THR A 184 19.85 -14.74 -3.06
N CYS A 185 18.52 -14.67 -3.23
CA CYS A 185 17.88 -14.39 -4.52
C CYS A 185 17.10 -13.06 -4.54
N HIS A 186 16.64 -12.62 -3.36
CA HIS A 186 15.81 -11.44 -3.20
C HIS A 186 16.50 -10.43 -2.29
N ALA A 187 16.14 -9.16 -2.42
CA ALA A 187 16.55 -8.08 -1.53
C ALA A 187 15.31 -7.32 -1.04
N ARG A 188 15.51 -6.34 -0.15
CA ARG A 188 14.40 -5.58 0.45
C ARG A 188 13.41 -5.06 -0.60
N ASP A 189 13.91 -4.49 -1.70
CA ASP A 189 13.11 -3.92 -2.78
C ASP A 189 12.18 -4.91 -3.47
N PHE A 190 12.49 -6.21 -3.46
CA PHE A 190 11.56 -7.22 -3.97
C PHE A 190 10.33 -7.34 -3.09
N CYS A 191 10.50 -7.31 -1.76
CA CYS A 191 9.38 -7.34 -0.82
C CYS A 191 8.49 -6.10 -0.96
N LEU A 192 9.08 -4.95 -1.31
CA LEU A 192 8.37 -3.71 -1.61
C LEU A 192 7.54 -3.78 -2.90
N GLN A 193 7.56 -4.86 -3.66
CA GLN A 193 6.58 -5.03 -4.74
C GLN A 193 5.18 -5.35 -4.21
N CYS A 194 5.06 -5.84 -2.96
CA CYS A 194 3.80 -6.27 -2.36
C CYS A 194 3.53 -5.64 -0.99
N HIS A 195 4.50 -5.63 -0.08
CA HIS A 195 4.30 -5.29 1.33
C HIS A 195 4.18 -3.79 1.56
N VAL A 196 2.95 -3.28 1.66
CA VAL A 196 2.66 -1.89 2.05
C VAL A 196 3.06 -1.57 3.50
N ASP A 197 3.17 -2.60 4.32
CA ASP A 197 3.59 -2.59 5.72
C ASP A 197 5.08 -2.90 5.91
N ALA A 198 5.88 -2.86 4.83
CA ALA A 198 7.29 -3.23 4.88
C ALA A 198 8.13 -2.51 5.96
N PRO A 199 7.92 -1.22 6.27
CA PRO A 199 8.59 -0.54 7.39
C PRO A 199 8.33 -1.17 8.76
N GLU A 200 7.14 -1.75 8.96
CA GLU A 200 6.73 -2.41 10.20
C GLU A 200 7.22 -3.86 10.29
N GLN A 201 7.62 -4.47 9.17
CA GLN A 201 8.06 -5.86 9.12
C GLN A 201 9.56 -5.99 9.38
N ALA A 202 9.92 -6.44 10.59
CA ALA A 202 11.32 -6.66 10.99
C ALA A 202 12.08 -7.59 10.03
N ALA A 203 11.42 -8.64 9.52
CA ALA A 203 12.01 -9.55 8.54
C ALA A 203 12.43 -8.82 7.25
N ILE A 204 11.62 -7.87 6.78
CA ILE A 204 11.93 -7.06 5.58
C ILE A 204 13.03 -6.04 5.89
N GLN A 205 12.94 -5.36 7.04
CA GLN A 205 13.94 -4.37 7.45
C GLN A 205 15.32 -4.98 7.71
N SER A 206 15.40 -6.28 8.00
CA SER A 206 16.67 -6.99 8.14
C SER A 206 17.43 -7.18 6.82
N LEU A 207 16.75 -7.08 5.67
CA LEU A 207 17.35 -7.29 4.36
C LEU A 207 18.03 -6.01 3.86
N GLU A 208 19.18 -6.14 3.21
CA GLU A 208 19.84 -5.04 2.50
C GLU A 208 18.98 -4.62 1.27
N PRO A 209 18.88 -3.32 0.94
CA PRO A 209 18.21 -2.86 -0.27
C PRO A 209 19.04 -3.16 -1.51
N ASP A 210 18.36 -3.53 -2.60
CA ASP A 210 18.95 -3.75 -3.91
C ASP A 210 17.89 -3.72 -5.00
N SER A 211 17.91 -2.65 -5.81
CA SER A 211 16.94 -2.45 -6.89
C SER A 211 17.02 -3.53 -7.98
N ARG A 212 18.15 -4.22 -8.13
CA ARG A 212 18.29 -5.35 -9.09
C ARG A 212 17.32 -6.47 -8.76
N SER A 213 16.94 -6.62 -7.49
CA SER A 213 15.97 -7.63 -7.06
C SER A 213 14.58 -7.44 -7.65
N THR A 214 14.23 -6.24 -8.13
CA THR A 214 12.95 -5.95 -8.79
C THR A 214 12.87 -6.45 -10.24
N ALA A 215 14.00 -6.94 -10.78
CA ALA A 215 14.04 -7.63 -12.07
C ALA A 215 13.23 -8.94 -12.04
N ILE A 216 13.08 -9.54 -10.85
CA ILE A 216 12.11 -10.61 -10.59
C ILE A 216 10.78 -9.94 -10.24
N ARG A 217 9.79 -10.08 -11.14
CA ARG A 217 8.46 -9.48 -10.96
C ARG A 217 7.57 -10.39 -10.10
N ALA A 218 7.12 -9.87 -8.97
CA ALA A 218 6.04 -10.47 -8.19
C ALA A 218 4.73 -9.72 -8.50
N GLY A 219 3.70 -10.44 -8.92
CA GLY A 219 2.39 -9.86 -9.20
C GLY A 219 1.45 -10.00 -8.00
N LEU A 220 0.91 -8.89 -7.49
CA LEU A 220 -0.24 -8.91 -6.60
C LEU A 220 -1.45 -9.39 -7.40
N ARG A 221 -2.03 -10.53 -7.01
CA ARG A 221 -3.30 -11.02 -7.56
C ARG A 221 -4.40 -10.74 -6.55
N ALA A 222 -5.51 -10.21 -7.04
CA ALA A 222 -6.68 -10.03 -6.20
C ALA A 222 -7.14 -11.40 -5.66
N PRO A 223 -7.45 -11.53 -4.36
CA PRO A 223 -8.07 -12.73 -3.84
C PRO A 223 -9.49 -12.88 -4.40
N ALA A 224 -10.01 -14.12 -4.43
CA ALA A 224 -11.31 -14.46 -4.99
C ALA A 224 -12.49 -13.63 -4.45
N SER A 225 -12.35 -13.03 -3.27
CA SER A 225 -13.35 -12.10 -2.73
C SER A 225 -13.59 -10.87 -3.62
N HIS A 226 -12.65 -10.50 -4.48
CA HIS A 226 -12.79 -9.37 -5.42
C HIS A 226 -13.57 -9.75 -6.68
N ASP A 227 -13.77 -11.04 -6.94
CA ASP A 227 -14.57 -11.53 -8.05
C ASP A 227 -16.07 -11.57 -7.68
N ASP A 228 -16.43 -11.32 -6.42
CA ASP A 228 -17.82 -11.27 -5.95
C ASP A 228 -18.55 -10.02 -6.49
N PRO A 229 -19.63 -10.17 -7.29
CA PRO A 229 -20.44 -9.05 -7.78
C PRO A 229 -21.03 -8.19 -6.65
N GLY A 230 -21.25 -8.76 -5.48
CA GLY A 230 -21.76 -8.09 -4.27
C GLY A 230 -20.67 -7.45 -3.40
N PHE A 231 -19.40 -7.50 -3.80
CA PHE A 231 -18.28 -7.02 -2.99
C PHE A 231 -18.47 -5.56 -2.56
N LEU A 232 -18.80 -4.65 -3.48
CA LEU A 232 -18.95 -3.23 -3.15
C LEU A 232 -20.02 -2.96 -2.07
N ALA A 233 -21.10 -3.74 -2.08
CA ALA A 233 -22.17 -3.62 -1.08
C ALA A 233 -21.81 -4.25 0.28
N SER A 234 -20.98 -5.31 0.28
CA SER A 234 -20.74 -6.14 1.46
C SER A 234 -19.35 -5.96 2.10
N HIS A 235 -18.37 -5.39 1.38
CA HIS A 235 -16.99 -5.30 1.83
C HIS A 235 -16.84 -4.56 3.15
N GLY A 236 -17.69 -3.58 3.44
CA GLY A 236 -17.69 -2.88 4.72
C GLY A 236 -17.87 -3.80 5.93
N ALA A 237 -18.66 -4.86 5.82
CA ALA A 237 -18.83 -5.86 6.88
C ALA A 237 -17.62 -6.82 6.96
N THR A 238 -17.00 -7.13 5.83
CA THR A 238 -15.78 -7.95 5.75
C THR A 238 -14.59 -7.22 6.38
N VAL A 239 -14.36 -5.97 5.97
CA VAL A 239 -13.27 -5.13 6.45
C VAL A 239 -13.42 -4.78 7.94
N LYS A 240 -14.65 -4.65 8.46
CA LYS A 240 -14.87 -4.49 9.91
C LYS A 240 -14.47 -5.72 10.73
N ARG A 241 -14.60 -6.92 10.15
CA ARG A 241 -14.30 -8.20 10.84
C ARG A 241 -12.82 -8.55 10.77
N ALA A 242 -12.17 -8.30 9.64
CA ALA A 242 -10.81 -8.74 9.37
C ALA A 242 -10.01 -7.68 8.56
N PRO A 243 -9.79 -6.47 9.10
CA PRO A 243 -9.12 -5.37 8.39
C PRO A 243 -7.67 -5.70 7.97
N GLU A 244 -7.00 -6.56 8.73
CA GLU A 244 -5.63 -7.01 8.49
C GLU A 244 -5.45 -7.76 7.16
N THR A 245 -6.49 -8.46 6.71
CA THR A 245 -6.47 -9.19 5.43
C THR A 245 -6.37 -8.26 4.22
N CYS A 246 -6.83 -7.02 4.37
CA CYS A 246 -6.75 -5.99 3.34
C CYS A 246 -5.45 -5.18 3.46
N ALA A 247 -4.97 -4.95 4.68
CA ALA A 247 -3.77 -4.15 4.97
C ALA A 247 -2.47 -4.76 4.45
N THR A 248 -2.47 -6.02 3.99
CA THR A 248 -1.33 -6.63 3.28
C THR A 248 -1.11 -6.03 1.89
N CYS A 249 -2.21 -5.66 1.21
CA CYS A 249 -2.17 -5.21 -0.17
C CYS A 249 -2.61 -3.76 -0.33
N HIS A 250 -3.57 -3.28 0.47
CA HIS A 250 -4.11 -1.93 0.34
C HIS A 250 -3.41 -0.95 1.26
N THR A 251 -3.10 0.25 0.75
CA THR A 251 -2.73 1.39 1.59
C THR A 251 -3.98 2.15 2.02
N ARG A 252 -3.82 3.12 2.92
CA ARG A 252 -4.89 4.07 3.26
C ARG A 252 -5.48 4.73 2.01
N GLU A 253 -4.65 5.16 1.08
CA GLU A 253 -5.00 5.85 -0.16
C GLU A 253 -5.76 4.94 -1.12
N SER A 254 -5.48 3.64 -1.11
CA SER A 254 -6.30 2.65 -1.83
C SER A 254 -7.76 2.72 -1.37
N CYS A 255 -8.03 2.84 -0.07
CA CYS A 255 -9.39 3.00 0.45
C CYS A 255 -9.99 4.38 0.10
N LEU A 256 -9.18 5.44 0.16
CA LEU A 256 -9.62 6.80 -0.15
C LEU A 256 -9.92 7.03 -1.63
N THR A 257 -9.57 6.09 -2.51
CA THR A 257 -9.99 6.11 -3.91
C THR A 257 -11.52 6.04 -4.07
N CYS A 258 -12.21 5.36 -3.15
CA CYS A 258 -13.68 5.28 -3.15
C CYS A 258 -14.31 5.97 -1.93
N HIS A 259 -13.65 6.00 -0.78
CA HIS A 259 -14.17 6.64 0.42
C HIS A 259 -13.79 8.13 0.49
N SER A 260 -14.78 9.01 0.39
CA SER A 260 -14.61 10.47 0.47
C SER A 260 -14.11 10.97 1.82
N ALA A 261 -14.36 10.22 2.89
CA ALA A 261 -13.84 10.49 4.22
C ALA A 261 -12.97 9.31 4.70
N THR A 262 -11.94 9.62 5.49
CA THR A 262 -11.11 8.58 6.10
C THR A 262 -11.96 7.81 7.10
N THR A 263 -12.27 6.55 6.75
CA THR A 263 -12.98 5.65 7.65
C THR A 263 -12.08 5.23 8.80
N ARG A 264 -12.65 4.77 9.92
CA ARG A 264 -11.86 4.24 11.04
C ARG A 264 -10.88 3.15 10.60
N VAL A 265 -11.29 2.31 9.65
CA VAL A 265 -10.41 1.26 9.14
C VAL A 265 -9.31 1.85 8.27
N ALA A 266 -9.63 2.72 7.31
CA ALA A 266 -8.62 3.38 6.48
C ALA A 266 -7.58 4.16 7.31
N ALA A 267 -8.00 4.77 8.42
CA ALA A 267 -7.07 5.44 9.34
C ALA A 267 -6.02 4.48 9.92
N GLY A 268 -6.40 3.24 10.21
CA GLY A 268 -5.52 2.20 10.75
C GLY A 268 -4.61 1.52 9.72
N LEU A 269 -4.83 1.75 8.42
CA LEU A 269 -3.98 1.19 7.38
C LEU A 269 -2.68 2.00 7.21
N PRO A 270 -1.58 1.34 6.77
CA PRO A 270 -0.37 2.03 6.38
C PRO A 270 -0.63 3.07 5.29
N PRO A 271 -0.12 4.30 5.41
CA PRO A 271 -0.16 5.25 4.31
C PRO A 271 0.79 4.82 3.20
N ALA A 272 0.49 5.19 1.96
CA ALA A 272 1.42 5.13 0.85
C ALA A 272 2.61 6.04 1.15
N GLY A 273 3.81 5.59 0.80
CA GLY A 273 5.02 6.35 1.09
C GLY A 273 6.30 5.63 0.70
N PRO A 274 7.45 6.31 0.84
CA PRO A 274 8.75 5.73 0.54
C PRO A 274 9.03 4.51 1.44
N GLY A 275 9.72 3.52 0.89
CA GLY A 275 10.07 2.28 1.61
C GLY A 275 8.89 1.34 1.87
N ARG A 276 7.73 1.60 1.26
CA ARG A 276 6.54 0.75 1.31
C ARG A 276 6.23 0.21 -0.06
N GLY A 277 5.50 -0.88 -0.10
CA GLY A 277 4.95 -1.36 -1.36
C GLY A 277 3.97 -0.39 -1.98
N ARG A 278 3.89 -0.43 -3.32
CA ARG A 278 2.95 0.41 -4.10
C ARG A 278 1.50 0.22 -3.64
N GLY A 279 1.20 -0.98 -3.16
CA GLY A 279 -0.14 -1.40 -2.82
C GLY A 279 -0.99 -1.73 -4.04
N ALA A 280 -2.16 -2.29 -3.76
CA ALA A 280 -3.16 -2.64 -4.74
C ALA A 280 -3.69 -1.37 -5.40
N GLU A 281 -3.67 -1.39 -6.72
CA GLU A 281 -4.24 -0.32 -7.54
C GLU A 281 -5.76 -0.44 -7.54
N VAL A 282 -6.40 0.44 -6.79
CA VAL A 282 -7.86 0.57 -6.78
C VAL A 282 -8.22 1.59 -7.84
N THR A 283 -9.18 1.26 -8.71
CA THR A 283 -9.71 2.19 -9.70
C THR A 283 -11.21 2.33 -9.52
N ARG A 284 -11.69 3.57 -9.35
CA ARG A 284 -13.11 3.88 -9.36
C ARG A 284 -13.55 4.01 -10.82
N ARG A 285 -14.35 3.06 -11.31
CA ARG A 285 -14.86 3.06 -12.69
C ARG A 285 -16.27 3.62 -12.74
N ARG A 286 -16.55 4.47 -13.74
CA ARG A 286 -17.90 4.98 -14.00
C ARG A 286 -18.80 3.82 -14.42
N PRO A 287 -19.98 3.65 -13.79
CA PRO A 287 -20.97 2.68 -14.26
C PRO A 287 -21.44 2.99 -15.70
N PRO A 288 -21.90 1.99 -16.46
CA PRO A 288 -22.48 2.19 -17.79
C PRO A 288 -23.67 3.16 -17.80
N SER A 289 -24.42 3.27 -16.69
CA SER A 289 -25.51 4.24 -16.52
C SER A 289 -25.07 5.70 -16.68
N HIS A 290 -23.76 5.97 -16.56
CA HIS A 290 -23.04 7.22 -16.80
C HIS A 290 -23.26 7.97 -18.13
N GLY A 291 -24.23 7.69 -18.99
CA GLY A 291 -24.31 8.21 -20.37
C GLY A 291 -24.30 9.75 -20.52
N LEU A 292 -24.11 10.24 -21.75
CA LEU A 292 -24.15 11.68 -22.08
C LEU A 292 -25.49 12.35 -21.72
N ASN A 293 -26.56 11.56 -21.68
CA ASN A 293 -27.92 11.94 -21.33
C ASN A 293 -28.30 11.61 -19.87
N TYR A 294 -27.31 11.31 -19.01
CA TYR A 294 -27.58 10.91 -17.61
C TYR A 294 -28.42 11.96 -16.87
N ALA A 295 -28.13 13.25 -17.06
CA ALA A 295 -28.86 14.33 -16.41
C ALA A 295 -30.38 14.27 -16.68
N GLU A 296 -30.78 13.83 -17.87
CA GLU A 296 -32.19 13.75 -18.30
C GLU A 296 -32.88 12.45 -17.87
N GLN A 297 -32.12 11.37 -17.63
CA GLN A 297 -32.67 10.01 -17.50
C GLN A 297 -32.49 9.37 -16.12
N HIS A 298 -31.66 9.97 -15.25
CA HIS A 298 -31.35 9.36 -13.96
C HIS A 298 -32.48 9.43 -12.94
N ALA A 299 -33.49 10.29 -13.13
CA ALA A 299 -34.57 10.50 -12.16
C ALA A 299 -35.31 9.20 -11.78
N ASN A 300 -35.70 8.40 -12.79
CA ASN A 300 -36.39 7.13 -12.56
C ASN A 300 -35.51 6.10 -11.82
N ALA A 301 -34.22 6.04 -12.17
CA ALA A 301 -33.27 5.14 -11.52
C ALA A 301 -32.97 5.58 -10.07
N ALA A 302 -32.82 6.89 -9.85
CA ALA A 302 -32.60 7.47 -8.53
C ALA A 302 -33.82 7.30 -7.61
N ALA A 303 -35.04 7.38 -8.14
CA ALA A 303 -36.27 7.13 -7.39
C ALA A 303 -36.44 5.64 -7.04
N ALA A 304 -36.11 4.74 -7.97
CA ALA A 304 -36.31 3.30 -7.77
C ALA A 304 -35.26 2.67 -6.85
N VAL A 305 -33.97 3.01 -7.01
CA VAL A 305 -32.85 2.33 -6.34
C VAL A 305 -31.72 3.29 -5.89
N PRO A 306 -32.01 4.31 -5.06
CA PRO A 306 -31.03 5.33 -4.66
C PRO A 306 -29.80 4.76 -3.95
N ALA A 307 -29.94 3.59 -3.29
CA ALA A 307 -28.83 2.89 -2.63
C ALA A 307 -27.71 2.49 -3.59
N THR A 308 -28.01 2.24 -4.87
CA THR A 308 -26.99 1.90 -5.88
C THR A 308 -26.09 3.10 -6.20
N CYS A 309 -26.67 4.30 -6.27
CA CYS A 309 -25.95 5.56 -6.43
C CYS A 309 -25.11 5.86 -5.18
N ALA A 310 -25.67 5.62 -3.99
CA ALA A 310 -25.01 5.86 -2.71
C ALA A 310 -23.75 5.00 -2.47
N GLY A 311 -23.53 3.94 -3.26
CA GLY A 311 -22.28 3.17 -3.25
C GLY A 311 -21.07 3.95 -3.77
N CYS A 312 -21.30 4.99 -4.57
CA CYS A 312 -20.27 5.84 -5.15
C CYS A 312 -20.44 7.32 -4.77
N HIS A 313 -21.67 7.78 -4.60
CA HIS A 313 -21.99 9.18 -4.37
C HIS A 313 -22.40 9.43 -2.93
N THR A 314 -22.03 10.59 -2.41
CA THR A 314 -22.57 11.11 -1.16
C THR A 314 -23.72 12.08 -1.43
N ARG A 315 -24.48 12.43 -0.38
CA ARG A 315 -25.59 13.39 -0.49
C ARG A 315 -25.15 14.72 -1.09
N SER A 316 -23.95 15.21 -0.77
CA SER A 316 -23.45 16.47 -1.33
C SER A 316 -23.32 16.40 -2.85
N ASP A 317 -22.92 15.26 -3.40
CA ASP A 317 -22.72 15.08 -4.84
C ASP A 317 -24.04 15.21 -5.60
N CYS A 318 -25.14 14.69 -5.04
CA CYS A 318 -26.48 14.88 -5.60
C CYS A 318 -26.90 16.37 -5.53
N LEU A 319 -26.60 17.01 -4.40
CA LEU A 319 -27.00 18.38 -4.13
C LEU A 319 -26.21 19.42 -4.95
N GLU A 320 -25.03 19.09 -5.48
CA GLU A 320 -24.30 20.00 -6.39
C GLU A 320 -25.13 20.39 -7.62
N CYS A 321 -25.85 19.42 -8.21
CA CYS A 321 -26.75 19.69 -9.34
C CYS A 321 -28.18 20.02 -8.91
N HIS A 322 -28.68 19.44 -7.80
CA HIS A 322 -30.07 19.63 -7.40
C HIS A 322 -30.33 20.89 -6.55
N ARG A 323 -29.33 21.52 -5.94
CA ARG A 323 -29.53 22.77 -5.16
C ARG A 323 -29.97 23.97 -6.01
N PRO A 324 -29.37 24.25 -7.17
CA PRO A 324 -29.77 25.40 -8.00
C PRO A 324 -31.21 25.29 -8.53
N ASP A 325 -31.70 24.07 -8.77
CA ASP A 325 -33.01 23.80 -9.37
C ASP A 325 -34.01 23.14 -8.40
N ALA A 326 -33.79 23.19 -7.08
CA ALA A 326 -34.63 22.52 -6.08
C ALA A 326 -36.12 22.96 -6.10
N ALA A 327 -36.41 24.12 -6.69
CA ALA A 327 -37.76 24.65 -6.88
C ALA A 327 -38.42 24.27 -8.23
N ARG A 328 -37.64 23.77 -9.20
CA ARG A 328 -38.10 23.38 -10.55
C ARG A 328 -37.99 21.88 -10.83
N ALA A 329 -37.08 21.19 -10.17
CA ALA A 329 -36.93 19.75 -10.26
C ALA A 329 -37.97 19.07 -9.35
N GLU A 330 -38.96 18.41 -9.95
CA GLU A 330 -39.83 17.48 -9.23
C GLU A 330 -38.95 16.42 -8.54
N GLY A 331 -39.02 16.34 -7.21
CA GLY A 331 -38.31 15.28 -6.48
C GLY A 331 -37.95 15.60 -5.02
N TYR A 332 -37.50 16.82 -4.71
CA TYR A 332 -37.15 17.18 -3.32
C TYR A 332 -38.26 17.97 -2.61
N HIS A 333 -39.03 18.76 -3.35
CA HIS A 333 -40.23 19.45 -2.86
C HIS A 333 -41.36 19.33 -3.90
N PRO A 334 -42.63 19.18 -3.48
CA PRO A 334 -43.77 19.21 -4.40
C PRO A 334 -43.98 20.61 -5.00
N ALA A 335 -44.61 20.69 -6.18
CA ALA A 335 -45.05 21.96 -6.74
C ALA A 335 -45.95 22.71 -5.74
N GLY A 336 -45.75 24.02 -5.61
CA GLY A 336 -46.47 24.84 -4.62
C GLY A 336 -46.08 24.60 -3.15
N PHE A 337 -44.93 23.97 -2.89
CA PHE A 337 -44.44 23.68 -1.54
C PHE A 337 -44.55 24.87 -0.57
N LEU A 338 -44.24 26.10 -1.01
CA LEU A 338 -44.35 27.30 -0.16
C LEU A 338 -45.76 27.52 0.41
N ALA A 339 -46.81 27.13 -0.31
CA ALA A 339 -48.19 27.27 0.15
C ALA A 339 -48.57 26.23 1.22
N ARG A 340 -48.01 25.02 1.16
CA ARG A 340 -48.28 23.93 2.13
C ARG A 340 -47.25 23.88 3.27
N HIS A 341 -46.07 24.47 3.07
CA HIS A 341 -44.94 24.46 3.99
C HIS A 341 -45.30 24.76 5.45
N PRO A 342 -46.16 25.75 5.80
CA PRO A 342 -46.53 26.00 7.18
C PRO A 342 -47.19 24.80 7.88
N ALA A 343 -48.10 24.11 7.19
CA ALA A 343 -48.76 22.92 7.71
C ALA A 343 -47.80 21.74 7.81
N SER A 344 -46.96 21.52 6.79
CA SER A 344 -45.95 20.46 6.79
C SER A 344 -44.89 20.64 7.89
N ALA A 345 -44.47 21.88 8.15
CA ALA A 345 -43.53 22.22 9.22
C ALA A 345 -44.17 22.03 10.61
N TYR A 346 -45.42 22.45 10.80
CA TYR A 346 -46.16 22.25 12.05
C TYR A 346 -46.39 20.77 12.36
N ALA A 347 -46.80 19.99 11.36
CA ALA A 347 -47.06 18.55 11.48
C ALA A 347 -45.77 17.69 11.45
N ARG A 348 -44.58 18.30 11.28
CA ARG A 348 -43.28 17.60 11.19
C ARG A 348 -43.28 16.51 10.12
N GLU A 349 -43.93 16.75 8.99
CA GLU A 349 -44.13 15.75 7.92
C GLU A 349 -42.80 15.29 7.28
N THR A 350 -41.76 16.14 7.31
CA THR A 350 -40.42 15.85 6.78
C THR A 350 -39.36 16.30 7.76
N SER A 351 -38.26 15.55 7.89
CA SER A 351 -37.06 16.00 8.61
C SER A 351 -36.29 17.00 7.74
N CYS A 352 -36.78 18.24 7.65
CA CYS A 352 -36.20 19.30 6.83
C CYS A 352 -34.71 19.54 7.17
N SER A 353 -34.32 19.28 8.42
CA SER A 353 -32.95 19.32 8.94
C SER A 353 -31.99 18.34 8.26
N ASP A 354 -32.51 17.30 7.59
CA ASP A 354 -31.69 16.32 6.87
C ASP A 354 -31.03 16.94 5.63
N CYS A 355 -31.61 18.03 5.10
CA CYS A 355 -31.14 18.74 3.91
C CYS A 355 -30.84 20.23 4.18
N HIS A 356 -31.57 20.88 5.08
CA HIS A 356 -31.45 22.30 5.40
C HIS A 356 -30.86 22.54 6.79
N ASN A 357 -29.96 23.50 6.92
CA ASN A 357 -29.63 24.04 8.23
C ASN A 357 -30.80 24.93 8.68
N ALA A 358 -31.64 24.43 9.60
CA ALA A 358 -32.83 25.15 10.05
C ALA A 358 -32.53 26.56 10.59
N ALA A 359 -31.44 26.70 11.35
CA ALA A 359 -31.05 27.99 11.94
C ALA A 359 -30.59 29.02 10.91
N GLY A 360 -29.99 28.59 9.79
CA GLY A 360 -29.52 29.49 8.73
C GLY A 360 -30.55 29.69 7.62
N PHE A 361 -31.11 28.60 7.10
CA PHE A 361 -32.02 28.63 5.96
C PHE A 361 -33.39 29.17 6.33
N CYS A 362 -34.02 28.65 7.41
CA CYS A 362 -35.38 29.06 7.77
C CYS A 362 -35.39 30.54 8.20
N THR A 363 -34.42 30.97 9.01
CA THR A 363 -34.32 32.37 9.44
C THR A 363 -34.11 33.33 8.26
N THR A 364 -33.22 33.00 7.33
CA THR A 364 -32.95 33.83 6.14
C THR A 364 -34.15 33.92 5.21
N CYS A 365 -34.83 32.79 4.95
CA CYS A 365 -36.02 32.76 4.11
C CYS A 365 -37.16 33.55 4.74
N HIS A 366 -37.44 33.35 6.03
CA HIS A 366 -38.47 34.08 6.76
C HIS A 366 -38.14 35.58 6.86
N ALA A 367 -36.87 35.96 7.06
CA ALA A 367 -36.45 37.35 7.03
C ALA A 367 -36.65 38.00 5.65
N THR A 368 -36.30 37.29 4.58
CA THR A 368 -36.51 37.76 3.20
C THR A 368 -38.00 37.88 2.88
N ALA A 369 -38.83 37.01 3.44
CA ALA A 369 -40.28 37.04 3.33
C ALA A 369 -40.96 38.07 4.25
N GLY A 370 -40.20 38.83 5.04
CA GLY A 370 -40.73 39.83 5.98
C GLY A 370 -41.38 39.25 7.24
N LEU A 371 -41.25 37.95 7.48
CA LEU A 371 -41.79 37.21 8.64
C LEU A 371 -40.85 37.30 9.85
N VAL A 372 -40.39 38.50 10.18
CA VAL A 372 -39.50 38.79 11.31
C VAL A 372 -40.13 39.81 12.25
N SER A 373 -39.81 39.73 13.54
CA SER A 373 -40.32 40.66 14.55
C SER A 373 -39.72 42.05 14.34
N GLN A 374 -40.52 42.97 13.81
CA GLN A 374 -40.13 44.37 13.57
C GLN A 374 -40.19 45.16 14.89
N GLY A 375 -39.03 45.60 15.41
CA GLY A 375 -38.94 46.54 16.53
C GLY A 375 -38.80 45.96 17.94
N GLY A 376 -38.24 44.76 18.09
CA GLY A 376 -37.75 44.24 19.37
C GLY A 376 -38.25 42.83 19.75
N PRO A 377 -37.68 42.22 20.80
CA PRO A 377 -37.84 40.79 21.15
C PRO A 377 -39.23 40.40 21.67
N LEU A 378 -40.15 41.37 21.80
CA LEU A 378 -41.48 41.20 22.39
C LEU A 378 -42.59 41.68 21.46
N ARG A 379 -42.25 42.04 20.22
CA ARG A 379 -43.22 42.44 19.22
C ARG A 379 -43.65 41.24 18.38
N PRO A 380 -44.90 41.22 17.89
CA PRO A 380 -45.37 40.21 16.95
C PRO A 380 -44.42 40.11 15.73
N GLY A 381 -44.20 38.90 15.24
CA GLY A 381 -43.42 38.58 14.03
C GLY A 381 -43.80 37.21 13.44
N TYR A 382 -43.16 36.12 13.88
CA TYR A 382 -43.50 34.75 13.43
C TYR A 382 -44.45 34.02 14.41
N HIS A 383 -44.65 34.57 15.61
CA HIS A 383 -45.43 33.94 16.70
C HIS A 383 -46.90 34.41 16.75
N ASP A 384 -47.36 35.05 15.68
CA ASP A 384 -48.54 35.92 15.59
C ASP A 384 -49.85 35.14 15.58
N PHE A 385 -49.76 33.83 15.39
CA PHE A 385 -50.91 32.94 15.44
C PHE A 385 -51.48 32.82 16.87
N ASN A 386 -50.76 33.27 17.90
CA ASN A 386 -51.24 33.29 19.28
C ASN A 386 -50.81 34.57 20.02
N ASN A 387 -51.75 35.51 20.18
CA ASN A 387 -51.57 36.76 20.95
C ASN A 387 -51.16 36.53 22.43
N PHE A 388 -51.26 35.30 22.95
CA PHE A 388 -50.85 34.93 24.31
C PHE A 388 -49.54 34.13 24.36
N PHE A 389 -48.76 34.08 23.27
CA PHE A 389 -47.50 33.31 23.23
C PHE A 389 -46.57 33.63 24.41
N ILE A 390 -46.41 34.90 24.77
CA ILE A 390 -45.57 35.31 25.91
C ILE A 390 -46.06 34.71 27.24
N ALA A 391 -47.35 34.45 27.43
CA ALA A 391 -47.87 33.80 28.64
C ALA A 391 -47.71 32.26 28.60
N GLY A 392 -47.75 31.65 27.41
CA GLY A 392 -47.69 30.19 27.23
C GLY A 392 -46.30 29.61 26.90
N HIS A 393 -45.34 30.43 26.47
CA HIS A 393 -44.07 29.96 25.92
C HIS A 393 -43.22 29.17 26.93
N GLY A 394 -43.33 29.47 28.23
CA GLY A 394 -42.61 28.73 29.27
C GLY A 394 -43.08 27.28 29.44
N GLN A 395 -44.34 26.96 29.10
CA GLN A 395 -44.82 25.57 29.05
C GLN A 395 -44.37 24.90 27.75
N ALA A 396 -44.50 25.58 26.61
CA ALA A 396 -44.05 25.06 25.31
C ALA A 396 -42.54 24.77 25.29
N ALA A 397 -41.71 25.67 25.83
CA ALA A 397 -40.27 25.50 25.94
C ALA A 397 -39.87 24.32 26.83
N ARG A 398 -40.67 23.99 27.85
CA ARG A 398 -40.45 22.79 28.69
C ARG A 398 -40.83 21.49 27.99
N GLN A 399 -41.75 21.56 27.02
CA GLN A 399 -42.22 20.40 26.27
C GLN A 399 -41.34 20.10 25.05
N SER A 400 -40.81 21.12 24.37
CA SER A 400 -39.97 20.94 23.18
C SER A 400 -39.06 22.16 22.93
N LEU A 401 -38.04 22.35 23.78
CA LEU A 401 -37.07 23.45 23.65
C LEU A 401 -36.36 23.43 22.28
N GLU A 402 -36.11 22.22 21.74
CA GLU A 402 -35.50 21.97 20.45
C GLU A 402 -36.19 22.69 19.28
N THR A 403 -37.51 22.90 19.38
CA THR A 403 -38.28 23.62 18.36
C THR A 403 -38.01 25.13 18.37
N CYS A 404 -37.69 25.69 19.54
CA CYS A 404 -37.39 27.10 19.71
C CYS A 404 -35.94 27.41 19.32
N VAL A 405 -34.99 26.58 19.76
CA VAL A 405 -33.55 26.77 19.46
C VAL A 405 -33.19 26.47 18.00
N GLY A 406 -34.15 25.97 17.20
CA GLY A 406 -34.03 25.87 15.75
C GLY A 406 -34.01 27.23 15.04
N CYS A 407 -34.56 28.28 15.66
CA CYS A 407 -34.59 29.64 15.11
C CYS A 407 -34.00 30.69 16.06
N HIS A 408 -34.00 30.44 17.37
CA HIS A 408 -33.48 31.34 18.41
C HIS A 408 -32.14 30.83 18.93
N VAL A 409 -31.25 31.75 19.27
CA VAL A 409 -29.96 31.44 19.90
C VAL A 409 -29.96 31.86 21.38
N GLU A 410 -28.97 31.40 22.14
CA GLU A 410 -28.89 31.62 23.59
C GLU A 410 -29.11 33.08 24.01
N LYS A 411 -28.50 34.04 23.30
CA LYS A 411 -28.67 35.48 23.58
C LYS A 411 -30.13 35.96 23.52
N ASP A 412 -30.97 35.33 22.71
CA ASP A 412 -32.38 35.73 22.55
C ASP A 412 -33.15 35.34 23.82
N CYS A 413 -32.91 34.14 24.34
CA CYS A 413 -33.46 33.65 25.60
C CYS A 413 -32.94 34.46 26.81
N LEU A 414 -31.65 34.79 26.82
CA LEU A 414 -31.01 35.56 27.91
C LEU A 414 -31.54 37.00 28.01
N THR A 415 -32.25 37.51 27.00
CA THR A 415 -32.95 38.80 27.07
C THR A 415 -34.06 38.80 28.14
N CYS A 416 -34.55 37.64 28.57
CA CYS A 416 -35.49 37.54 29.68
C CYS A 416 -35.04 36.56 30.78
N HIS A 417 -34.36 35.47 30.40
CA HIS A 417 -33.98 34.36 31.26
C HIS A 417 -32.51 34.37 31.68
N SER A 418 -32.06 35.46 32.29
CA SER A 418 -30.70 35.57 32.84
C SER A 418 -30.74 36.15 34.25
N ALA A 419 -29.86 35.65 35.11
CA ALA A 419 -29.63 36.21 36.44
C ALA A 419 -28.66 37.41 36.39
N LEU A 420 -27.86 37.53 35.33
CA LEU A 420 -26.85 38.57 35.17
C LEU A 420 -27.42 39.87 34.58
N ARG A 421 -28.36 39.78 33.64
CA ARG A 421 -28.89 40.92 32.88
C ARG A 421 -30.37 40.69 32.52
N ALA A 422 -31.10 41.79 32.27
CA ALA A 422 -32.48 41.82 31.79
C ALA A 422 -33.59 41.48 32.81
N ARG A 423 -34.60 40.67 32.47
CA ARG A 423 -35.87 40.57 33.24
C ARG A 423 -35.87 39.59 34.41
N HIS A 424 -34.76 38.93 34.69
CA HIS A 424 -34.60 38.01 35.84
C HIS A 424 -35.66 36.91 35.93
N ILE A 425 -36.21 36.46 34.80
CA ILE A 425 -37.25 35.42 34.77
C ILE A 425 -36.57 34.06 34.89
N ASN A 426 -36.86 33.32 35.95
CA ASN A 426 -36.29 32.00 36.18
C ASN A 426 -36.77 31.00 35.09
N PRO A 427 -35.87 30.43 34.27
CA PRO A 427 -36.24 29.43 33.26
C PRO A 427 -36.45 28.03 33.84
N HIS A 428 -36.09 27.79 35.11
CA HIS A 428 -36.19 26.49 35.74
C HIS A 428 -37.62 26.17 36.18
N GLY A 429 -38.09 24.98 35.81
CA GLY A 429 -39.40 24.48 36.22
C GLY A 429 -39.45 24.03 37.69
N PRO A 430 -40.66 23.77 38.21
CA PRO A 430 -40.83 23.18 39.53
C PRO A 430 -40.04 21.87 39.69
N GLY A 431 -39.30 21.72 40.79
CA GLY A 431 -38.52 20.51 41.08
C GLY A 431 -37.15 20.42 40.38
N PHE A 432 -36.65 21.50 39.79
CA PHE A 432 -35.31 21.53 39.19
C PHE A 432 -34.19 21.35 40.23
N ASP A 433 -33.40 20.28 40.09
CA ASP A 433 -32.23 20.00 40.94
C ASP A 433 -30.95 20.60 40.33
N ALA A 434 -30.62 21.81 40.78
CA ALA A 434 -29.43 22.53 40.33
C ALA A 434 -28.13 21.83 40.74
N ASN A 435 -28.10 21.17 41.91
CA ASN A 435 -26.89 20.54 42.44
C ASN A 435 -26.49 19.31 41.63
N ARG A 436 -27.46 18.51 41.17
CA ARG A 436 -27.22 17.34 40.32
C ARG A 436 -26.66 17.72 38.95
N LEU A 437 -27.18 18.77 38.32
CA LEU A 437 -26.74 19.19 36.98
C LEU A 437 -25.41 19.95 37.02
N ARG A 438 -25.19 20.81 38.03
CA ARG A 438 -23.92 21.52 38.22
C ARG A 438 -22.74 20.58 38.38
N LYS A 439 -22.92 19.41 39.03
CA LYS A 439 -21.89 18.37 39.13
C LYS A 439 -21.47 17.79 37.77
N LYS A 440 -22.37 17.75 36.79
CA LYS A 440 -22.11 17.19 35.46
C LYS A 440 -21.51 18.21 34.50
N ASN A 441 -21.98 19.46 34.54
CA ASN A 441 -21.47 20.51 33.67
C ASN A 441 -21.63 21.89 34.33
N PRO A 442 -20.68 22.33 35.18
CA PRO A 442 -20.79 23.61 35.88
C PRO A 442 -20.63 24.82 34.95
N GLN A 443 -19.97 24.65 33.80
CA GLN A 443 -19.74 25.71 32.82
C GLN A 443 -21.03 26.15 32.11
N MET A 444 -22.02 25.26 31.95
CA MET A 444 -23.30 25.66 31.35
C MET A 444 -24.05 26.68 32.21
N CYS A 445 -23.87 26.62 33.53
CA CYS A 445 -24.56 27.49 34.47
C CYS A 445 -24.04 28.94 34.41
N THR A 446 -22.78 29.13 34.02
CA THR A 446 -22.15 30.46 33.96
C THR A 446 -22.72 31.33 32.84
N ALA A 447 -23.34 30.74 31.81
CA ALA A 447 -23.99 31.48 30.72
C ALA A 447 -25.15 32.36 31.25
N CYS A 448 -25.92 31.85 32.21
CA CYS A 448 -27.07 32.56 32.79
C CYS A 448 -26.74 33.24 34.12
N HIS A 449 -25.78 32.71 34.89
CA HIS A 449 -25.47 33.13 36.26
C HIS A 449 -24.09 33.76 36.47
N GLY A 450 -23.21 33.71 35.46
CA GLY A 450 -21.82 34.17 35.58
C GLY A 450 -21.09 33.42 36.68
N THR A 451 -20.40 34.15 37.55
CA THR A 451 -19.73 33.59 38.74
C THR A 451 -20.68 33.29 39.90
N SER A 452 -21.92 33.78 39.84
CA SER A 452 -22.90 33.73 40.93
C SER A 452 -23.93 32.63 40.74
N ILE A 453 -23.47 31.38 40.61
CA ILE A 453 -24.35 30.21 40.46
C ILE A 453 -25.03 29.88 41.80
N PRO A 454 -26.37 29.89 41.91
CA PRO A 454 -27.07 29.60 43.16
C PRO A 454 -26.76 28.20 43.71
N THR A 455 -26.56 28.13 45.03
CA THR A 455 -26.32 26.92 45.81
C THR A 455 -27.49 26.69 46.78
N ARG A 456 -28.63 26.25 46.27
CA ARG A 456 -29.66 25.60 47.08
C ARG A 456 -30.16 24.39 46.33
#